data_AF-A0A1G2I739-F1
#
_entry.id   AF-A0A1G2I739-F1
#
_cell.length_a   1.000
_cell.length_b   1.000
_cell.length_c   1.000
_cell.angle_alpha   90.00
_cell.angle_beta   90.00
_cell.angle_gamma   90.00
#
_symmetry.space_group_name_H-M   'P 1'
#
loop_
_entity.id
_entity.type
_entity.pdbx_description
1 polymer ?
#
loop_
_entity_poly.entity_id
_entity_poly.type
_entity_poly.pdbx_seq_one_letter_code
_entity_poly.pdbx_strand_id
1 'polypeptide(L)'
;MKLCKYCNKYYSESDFGVALSTPKKIYRRLKCRFCYGKTKKILVEKYQKILDKYKIKSGCIKCGTKDHRVLDFHHTANNKEFSIGSARYNHFGIERVKKEIEKCVVVCANCHRIIHYGKIWKHDS
;
A
#
# COMPACT_ATOMS: atom_id res chain seq x y z
N MET A 1 -15.12 -28.93 10.23
CA MET A 1 -15.48 -27.99 9.14
C MET A 1 -16.18 -26.77 9.72
N LYS A 2 -16.03 -25.59 9.12
CA LYS A 2 -16.58 -24.32 9.64
C LYS A 2 -17.28 -23.53 8.52
N LEU A 3 -18.42 -22.92 8.85
CA LEU A 3 -19.19 -22.08 7.93
C LEU A 3 -18.58 -20.68 7.82
N CYS A 4 -18.32 -20.22 6.59
CA CYS A 4 -17.98 -18.84 6.32
C CYS A 4 -19.24 -17.95 6.34
N LYS A 5 -19.28 -16.95 7.22
CA LYS A 5 -20.41 -16.01 7.35
C LYS A 5 -20.56 -15.00 6.20
N TYR A 6 -19.67 -15.05 5.21
CA TYR A 6 -19.65 -14.10 4.08
C TYR A 6 -20.06 -14.73 2.75
N CYS A 7 -19.76 -16.01 2.54
CA CYS A 7 -20.17 -16.73 1.33
C CYS A 7 -21.06 -17.94 1.62
N ASN A 8 -21.41 -18.18 2.88
CA ASN A 8 -22.30 -19.27 3.32
C ASN A 8 -21.85 -20.68 2.86
N LYS A 9 -20.53 -20.89 2.69
CA LYS A 9 -19.93 -22.18 2.34
C LYS A 9 -19.11 -22.74 3.50
N TYR A 10 -19.02 -24.06 3.60
CA TYR A 10 -18.20 -24.75 4.58
C TYR A 10 -16.77 -24.95 4.08
N TYR A 11 -15.79 -24.78 4.97
CA TYR A 11 -14.37 -24.98 4.70
C TYR A 11 -13.66 -25.66 5.89
N SER A 12 -12.39 -26.02 5.72
CA SER A 12 -11.55 -26.45 6.84
C SER A 12 -11.37 -25.29 7.82
N GLU A 13 -11.16 -25.58 9.11
CA GLU A 13 -10.83 -24.54 10.06
C GLU A 13 -9.53 -23.81 9.71
N SER A 14 -8.57 -24.49 9.08
CA SER A 14 -7.32 -23.88 8.63
C SER A 14 -7.53 -22.79 7.57
N ASP A 15 -8.65 -22.80 6.83
CA ASP A 15 -9.02 -21.75 5.87
C ASP A 15 -9.49 -20.45 6.54
N PHE A 16 -9.59 -20.41 7.86
CA PHE A 16 -9.97 -19.22 8.63
C PHE A 16 -8.77 -18.69 9.41
N GLY A 17 -8.36 -17.45 9.11
CA GLY A 17 -7.25 -16.79 9.79
C GLY A 17 -7.49 -16.66 11.29
N VAL A 18 -6.41 -16.68 12.06
CA VAL A 18 -6.47 -16.49 13.52
C VAL A 18 -6.86 -15.04 13.85
N ALA A 19 -7.77 -14.89 14.80
CA ALA A 19 -8.19 -13.61 15.35
C ALA A 19 -7.53 -13.36 16.71
N LEU A 20 -7.47 -14.40 17.55
CA LEU A 20 -6.86 -14.36 18.88
C LEU A 20 -6.37 -15.77 19.23
N SER A 21 -5.20 -15.86 19.84
CA SER A 21 -4.71 -17.11 20.44
C SER A 21 -4.64 -16.91 21.95
N THR A 22 -5.28 -17.79 22.71
CA THR A 22 -5.09 -17.93 24.15
C THR A 22 -4.39 -19.26 24.43
N PRO A 23 -3.79 -19.47 25.61
CA PRO A 23 -3.14 -20.75 25.94
C PRO A 23 -4.08 -21.97 25.79
N LYS A 24 -5.39 -21.77 25.96
CA LYS A 24 -6.40 -22.84 25.91
C LYS A 24 -7.07 -23.00 24.54
N LYS A 25 -7.13 -21.94 23.73
CA LYS A 25 -7.95 -21.93 22.52
C LYS A 25 -7.47 -20.94 21.47
N ILE A 26 -7.58 -21.35 20.20
CA ILE A 26 -7.39 -20.48 19.04
C ILE A 26 -8.75 -20.03 18.53
N TYR A 27 -8.98 -18.72 18.54
CA TYR A 27 -10.16 -18.10 17.97
C TYR A 27 -9.90 -17.75 16.51
N ARG A 28 -10.64 -18.39 15.60
CA ARG A 28 -10.53 -18.15 14.16
C ARG A 28 -11.63 -17.23 13.66
N ARG A 29 -11.29 -16.38 12.69
CA ARG A 29 -12.19 -15.42 12.03
C ARG A 29 -13.40 -16.11 11.40
N LEU A 30 -14.47 -15.34 11.16
CA LEU A 30 -15.70 -15.81 10.51
C LEU A 30 -15.64 -15.75 8.98
N LYS A 31 -14.66 -15.01 8.43
CA LYS A 31 -14.39 -14.88 7.00
C LYS A 31 -13.34 -15.91 6.58
N CYS A 32 -13.62 -16.73 5.57
CA CYS A 32 -12.65 -17.66 5.01
C CYS A 32 -11.57 -16.92 4.20
N ARG A 33 -10.43 -17.59 3.95
CA ARG A 33 -9.28 -17.04 3.23
C ARG A 33 -9.62 -16.55 1.83
N PHE A 34 -10.56 -17.19 1.15
CA PHE A 34 -10.98 -16.80 -0.20
C PHE A 34 -11.76 -15.49 -0.20
N CYS A 35 -12.76 -15.37 0.69
CA CYS A 35 -13.49 -14.12 0.88
C CYS A 35 -12.57 -13.00 1.36
N TYR A 36 -11.63 -13.32 2.25
CA TYR A 36 -10.62 -12.37 2.72
C TYR A 36 -9.74 -11.89 1.56
N GLY A 37 -9.20 -12.81 0.76
CA GLY A 37 -8.40 -12.50 -0.42
C GLY A 37 -9.15 -11.63 -1.44
N LYS A 38 -10.43 -11.93 -1.70
CA LYS A 38 -11.29 -11.10 -2.58
C LYS A 38 -11.45 -9.68 -2.02
N THR A 39 -11.78 -9.53 -0.74
CA THR A 39 -11.88 -8.20 -0.10
C THR A 39 -10.54 -7.47 -0.18
N LYS A 40 -9.43 -8.15 0.12
CA LYS A 40 -8.07 -7.58 0.06
C LYS A 40 -7.73 -7.08 -1.34
N LYS A 41 -8.00 -7.88 -2.39
CA LYS A 41 -7.78 -7.50 -3.79
C LYS A 41 -8.54 -6.22 -4.17
N ILE A 42 -9.83 -6.16 -3.86
CA ILE A 42 -10.67 -4.97 -4.14
C ILE A 42 -10.12 -3.73 -3.45
N LEU A 43 -9.70 -3.85 -2.18
CA LEU A 43 -9.12 -2.74 -1.44
C LEU A 43 -7.80 -2.28 -2.07
N VAL A 44 -6.90 -3.22 -2.39
CA VAL A 44 -5.61 -2.90 -3.04
C VAL A 44 -5.83 -2.18 -4.37
N GLU A 45 -6.77 -2.64 -5.21
CA GLU A 45 -7.11 -2.00 -6.48
C GLU A 45 -7.67 -0.58 -6.27
N LYS A 46 -8.52 -0.38 -5.27
CA LYS A 46 -9.03 0.95 -4.91
C LYS A 46 -7.91 1.89 -4.48
N TYR A 47 -6.98 1.42 -3.65
CA TYR A 47 -5.80 2.19 -3.24
C TYR A 47 -4.92 2.55 -4.43
N GLN A 48 -4.63 1.56 -5.29
CA GLN A 48 -3.79 1.76 -6.47
C GLN A 48 -4.36 2.86 -7.37
N LYS A 49 -5.67 2.83 -7.66
CA LYS A 49 -6.33 3.88 -8.46
C LYS A 49 -6.20 5.27 -7.85
N ILE A 50 -6.23 5.39 -6.53
CA ILE A 50 -6.07 6.68 -5.85
C ILE A 50 -4.63 7.16 -6.00
N LEU A 51 -3.65 6.30 -5.72
CA LEU A 51 -2.23 6.62 -5.86
C LEU A 51 -1.85 6.99 -7.30
N ASP A 52 -2.38 6.27 -8.28
CA ASP A 52 -2.15 6.55 -9.70
C ASP A 52 -2.68 7.93 -10.08
N LYS A 53 -3.88 8.32 -9.61
CA LYS A 53 -4.41 9.67 -9.84
C LYS A 53 -3.48 10.76 -9.28
N TYR A 54 -2.94 10.56 -8.08
CA TYR A 54 -1.95 11.49 -7.51
C TYR A 54 -0.69 11.55 -8.38
N LYS A 55 -0.13 10.39 -8.77
CA LYS A 55 1.06 10.31 -9.62
C LYS A 55 0.87 10.99 -10.97
N ILE A 56 -0.23 10.73 -11.68
CA ILE A 56 -0.54 11.34 -12.99
C ILE A 56 -0.66 12.86 -12.87
N LYS A 57 -1.36 13.34 -11.83
CA LYS A 57 -1.56 14.78 -11.61
C LYS A 57 -0.23 15.49 -11.35
N SER A 58 0.66 14.89 -10.56
CA SER A 58 1.93 15.52 -10.17
C SER A 58 3.01 15.40 -11.24
N GLY A 59 3.16 14.23 -11.87
CA GLY A 59 4.32 13.92 -12.70
C GLY A 59 5.62 13.86 -11.89
N CYS A 60 6.73 13.47 -12.53
CA CYS A 60 8.03 13.53 -11.89
C CYS A 60 8.50 14.98 -11.77
N ILE A 61 8.79 15.44 -10.56
CA ILE A 61 9.28 16.81 -10.31
C ILE A 61 10.68 17.08 -10.89
N LYS A 62 11.44 16.05 -11.26
CA LYS A 62 12.81 16.18 -11.80
C LYS A 62 12.86 16.18 -13.33
N CYS A 63 12.23 15.19 -13.98
CA CYS A 63 12.30 15.03 -15.43
C CYS A 63 10.96 15.24 -16.15
N GLY A 64 9.87 15.53 -15.42
CA GLY A 64 8.56 15.85 -16.00
C GLY A 64 7.74 14.67 -16.53
N THR A 65 8.25 13.43 -16.53
CA THR A 65 7.47 12.28 -17.00
C THR A 65 6.15 12.13 -16.24
N LYS A 66 5.07 11.82 -16.96
CA LYS A 66 3.71 11.66 -16.40
C LYS A 66 3.21 10.21 -16.44
N ASP A 67 4.02 9.28 -16.92
CA ASP A 67 3.65 7.86 -16.92
C ASP A 67 3.67 7.30 -15.50
N HIS A 68 2.48 7.16 -14.90
CA HIS A 68 2.32 6.72 -13.51
C HIS A 68 2.96 5.37 -13.20
N ARG A 69 3.19 4.51 -14.20
CA ARG A 69 3.81 3.19 -14.04
C ARG A 69 5.27 3.29 -13.60
N VAL A 70 5.95 4.37 -13.97
CA VAL A 70 7.34 4.63 -13.59
C VAL A 70 7.49 5.64 -12.45
N LEU A 71 6.39 6.22 -11.97
CA LEU A 71 6.39 7.22 -10.91
C LEU A 71 6.30 6.56 -9.53
N ASP A 72 6.99 7.15 -8.55
CA ASP A 72 7.03 6.74 -7.15
C ASP A 72 6.93 7.96 -6.22
N PHE A 73 6.54 7.69 -4.97
CA PHE A 73 6.52 8.70 -3.90
C PHE A 73 7.86 8.67 -3.17
N HIS A 74 8.55 9.80 -3.19
CA HIS A 74 9.79 10.02 -2.46
C HIS A 74 9.54 10.94 -1.27
N HIS A 75 9.85 10.45 -0.07
CA HIS A 75 9.78 11.28 1.14
C HIS A 75 10.98 12.21 1.18
N THR A 76 10.75 13.51 1.34
CA THR A 76 11.82 14.53 1.37
C THR A 76 12.48 14.64 2.74
N ALA A 77 11.77 14.26 3.80
CA ALA A 77 12.25 14.26 5.17
C ALA A 77 12.17 12.86 5.80
N ASN A 78 12.92 12.64 6.89
CA ASN A 78 12.93 11.36 7.62
C ASN A 78 11.81 11.23 8.66
N ASN A 79 10.65 11.83 8.39
CA ASN A 79 9.47 11.85 9.29
C ASN A 79 8.30 11.00 8.75
N LYS A 80 8.62 10.02 7.92
CA LYS A 80 7.64 9.06 7.40
C LYS A 80 7.16 8.13 8.52
N GLU A 81 5.86 7.93 8.62
CA GLU A 81 5.28 6.87 9.43
C GLU A 81 5.31 5.53 8.70
N PHE A 82 5.17 5.55 7.37
CA PHE A 82 5.14 4.34 6.54
C PHE A 82 5.46 4.64 5.07
N SER A 83 5.88 3.60 4.34
CA SER A 83 5.99 3.71 2.88
C SER A 83 4.59 3.76 2.23
N ILE A 84 4.35 4.71 1.33
CA ILE A 84 3.08 4.79 0.57
C ILE A 84 2.77 3.49 -0.17
N GLY A 85 3.79 2.82 -0.70
CA GLY A 85 3.64 1.52 -1.36
C GLY A 85 3.17 0.41 -0.41
N SER A 86 3.50 0.50 0.88
CA SER A 86 3.04 -0.46 1.90
C SER A 86 1.59 -0.22 2.34
N ALA A 87 1.09 1.02 2.23
CA ALA A 87 -0.23 1.41 2.73
C ALA A 87 -1.37 0.60 2.11
N ARG A 88 -1.26 0.26 0.81
CA ARG A 88 -2.25 -0.55 0.08
C ARG A 88 -2.41 -1.97 0.65
N TYR A 89 -1.33 -2.56 1.17
CA TYR A 89 -1.34 -3.91 1.72
C TYR A 89 -1.77 -3.97 3.19
N ASN A 90 -1.48 -2.90 3.93
CA ASN A 90 -1.85 -2.77 5.34
C ASN A 90 -3.24 -2.16 5.56
N HIS A 91 -3.94 -1.78 4.49
CA HIS A 91 -5.28 -1.22 4.53
C HIS A 91 -5.42 0.01 5.44
N PHE A 92 -4.37 0.84 5.52
CA PHE A 92 -4.43 2.10 6.28
C PHE A 92 -5.53 2.99 5.74
N GLY A 93 -6.27 3.68 6.62
CA GLY A 93 -7.37 4.55 6.20
C GLY A 93 -6.90 5.65 5.23
N ILE A 94 -7.75 5.99 4.27
CA ILE A 94 -7.36 6.86 3.15
C ILE A 94 -6.87 8.25 3.59
N GLU A 95 -7.47 8.82 4.63
CA GLU A 95 -7.06 10.12 5.17
C GLU A 95 -5.65 10.07 5.78
N ARG A 96 -5.29 8.95 6.43
CA ARG A 96 -3.92 8.73 6.92
C ARG A 96 -2.94 8.63 5.76
N VAL A 97 -3.32 7.96 4.68
CA VAL A 97 -2.48 7.84 3.47
C VAL A 97 -2.29 9.20 2.80
N LYS A 98 -3.34 10.03 2.70
CA LYS A 98 -3.24 11.38 2.16
C LYS A 98 -2.25 12.25 2.94
N LYS A 99 -2.36 12.26 4.27
CA LYS A 99 -1.42 12.98 5.14
C LYS A 99 0.03 12.54 4.94
N GLU A 100 0.25 11.25 4.68
CA GLU A 100 1.60 10.75 4.38
C GLU A 100 2.07 11.15 2.97
N ILE A 101 1.16 11.18 1.99
CA ILE A 101 1.45 11.65 0.62
C ILE A 101 1.86 13.12 0.62
N GLU A 102 1.29 13.96 1.49
CA GLU A 102 1.66 15.37 1.62
C GLU A 102 3.13 15.57 2.04
N LYS A 103 3.75 14.57 2.66
CA LYS A 103 5.18 14.56 3.01
C LYS A 103 6.08 14.08 1.85
N CYS A 104 5.49 13.73 0.71
CA CYS A 104 6.18 13.15 -0.43
C CYS A 104 6.22 14.10 -1.63
N VAL A 105 7.26 13.97 -2.45
CA VAL A 105 7.28 14.43 -3.84
C VAL A 105 7.15 13.24 -4.78
N VAL A 106 6.60 13.46 -5.98
CA VAL A 106 6.52 12.42 -7.00
C VAL A 106 7.75 12.49 -7.90
N VAL A 107 8.42 11.36 -8.07
CA VAL A 107 9.63 11.21 -8.90
C VAL A 107 9.55 9.93 -9.71
N CYS A 108 10.18 9.85 -10.88
CA CYS A 108 10.27 8.57 -11.59
C CYS A 108 11.32 7.66 -10.94
N ALA A 109 11.24 6.35 -11.16
CA ALA A 109 12.14 5.36 -10.57
C ALA A 109 13.63 5.69 -10.81
N ASN A 110 13.98 6.23 -11.97
CA ASN A 110 15.36 6.62 -12.28
C ASN A 110 15.79 7.84 -11.47
N CYS A 111 15.00 8.93 -11.48
CA CYS A 111 15.27 10.09 -10.65
C CYS A 111 15.26 9.73 -9.16
N HIS A 112 14.42 8.80 -8.72
CA HIS A 112 14.35 8.33 -7.35
C HIS A 112 15.66 7.65 -6.92
N ARG A 113 16.20 6.76 -7.76
CA ARG A 113 17.51 6.13 -7.56
C ARG A 113 18.62 7.19 -7.54
N ILE A 114 18.61 8.14 -8.47
CA ILE A 114 19.57 9.25 -8.51
C ILE A 114 19.48 10.09 -7.24
N ILE A 115 18.29 10.39 -6.70
CA ILE A 115 18.14 11.14 -5.44
C ILE A 115 18.69 10.34 -4.25
N HIS A 116 18.40 9.05 -4.19
CA HIS A 116 18.92 8.18 -3.13
C HIS A 116 20.45 8.08 -3.15
N TYR A 117 21.05 8.08 -4.34
CA TYR A 117 22.50 8.09 -4.53
C TYR A 117 23.09 9.49 -4.30
N GLY A 118 22.45 10.50 -4.89
CA GLY A 118 22.81 11.92 -4.94
C GLY A 118 22.45 12.70 -3.68
N LYS A 119 22.47 12.05 -2.52
CA LYS A 119 22.67 12.75 -1.24
C LYS A 119 24.03 13.46 -1.15
N ILE A 120 24.83 13.52 -2.23
CA ILE A 120 25.30 14.75 -2.90
C ILE A 120 25.27 14.51 -4.43
N TRP A 121 24.49 15.26 -5.20
CA TRP A 121 24.86 15.61 -6.58
C TRP A 121 24.27 16.97 -6.93
N LYS A 122 25.10 18.02 -6.78
CA LYS A 122 24.88 19.32 -7.38
C LYS A 122 25.09 19.17 -8.88
N HIS A 123 24.10 19.56 -9.67
CA HIS A 123 24.36 19.86 -11.06
C HIS A 123 24.76 21.34 -11.11
N ASP A 124 26.05 21.60 -10.85
CA ASP A 124 26.66 22.89 -11.20
C ASP A 124 27.11 22.77 -12.66
N SER A 125 26.54 23.62 -13.51
CA SER A 125 26.93 24.11 -14.85
C SER A 125 25.69 24.18 -15.75
#